data_AF-E2B4T9-F1
#
_entry.id   AF-E2B4T9-F1
#
_cell.length_a   1.000
_cell.length_b   1.000
_cell.length_c   1.000
_cell.angle_alpha   90.00
_cell.angle_beta   90.00
_cell.angle_gamma   90.00
#
_symmetry.space_group_name_H-M   'P 1'
#
loop_
_entity.id
_entity.type
_entity.pdbx_description
1 polymer ?
#
loop_
_entity_poly.entity_id
_entity_poly.type
_entity_poly.pdbx_seq_one_letter_code
_entity_poly.pdbx_strand_id
1 'polypeptide(L)'
;QQQFSCTVWAGIIGNELIGPYFFEETLNGQNYVRFLGEELGHLLENVPFIIRQNMWFMHDGALAYFSRVARDHLNRNYSQRWIGR
;
A
#
# COMPACT_ATOMS: atom_id res chain seq x y z
N GLN A 1 7.61 20.36 25.02
CA GLN A 1 6.60 19.49 24.37
C GLN A 1 7.33 18.54 23.45
N GLN A 2 7.05 17.25 23.53
CA GLN A 2 7.56 16.24 22.59
C GLN A 2 6.43 15.90 21.62
N GLN A 3 6.70 15.93 20.33
CA GLN A 3 5.72 15.65 19.28
C GLN A 3 5.98 14.23 18.77
N PHE A 4 4.97 13.37 18.87
CA PHE A 4 5.02 12.03 18.30
C PHE A 4 4.33 12.06 16.94
N SER A 5 4.93 11.40 15.96
CA SER A 5 4.34 11.18 14.64
C SER A 5 4.38 9.69 14.33
N CYS A 6 3.30 9.15 13.80
CA CYS A 6 3.27 7.82 13.21
C CYS A 6 2.87 7.93 11.74
N THR A 7 3.39 7.02 10.92
CA THR A 7 2.91 6.87 9.53
C THR A 7 1.96 5.70 9.48
N VAL A 8 0.80 5.90 8.88
CA VAL A 8 -0.25 4.89 8.76
C VAL A 8 -0.61 4.71 7.29
N TRP A 9 -0.84 3.45 6.89
CA TRP A 9 -1.49 3.11 5.63
C TRP A 9 -2.91 2.62 5.92
N ALA A 10 -3.86 3.05 5.11
CA ALA A 10 -5.20 2.51 5.06
C ALA A 10 -5.68 2.52 3.61
N GLY A 11 -6.44 1.50 3.25
CA GLY A 11 -7.05 1.37 1.92
C GLY A 11 -8.58 1.35 2.04
N ILE A 12 -9.27 1.67 0.95
CA ILE A 12 -10.72 1.52 0.86
C ILE A 12 -11.01 0.69 -0.39
N ILE A 13 -11.83 -0.35 -0.26
CA ILE A 13 -12.30 -1.17 -1.37
C ILE A 13 -13.83 -1.27 -1.27
N GLY A 14 -14.53 -0.63 -2.21
CA GLY A 14 -16.00 -0.53 -2.13
C GLY A 14 -16.42 0.20 -0.87
N ASN A 15 -17.11 -0.50 0.04
CA ASN A 15 -17.57 0.02 1.32
C ASN A 15 -16.71 -0.45 2.51
N GLU A 16 -15.64 -1.19 2.25
CA GLU A 16 -14.78 -1.77 3.29
C GLU A 16 -13.49 -0.96 3.47
N LEU A 17 -13.12 -0.74 4.74
CA LEU A 17 -11.83 -0.17 5.12
C LEU A 17 -10.82 -1.32 5.30
N ILE A 18 -9.66 -1.20 4.67
CA ILE A 18 -8.54 -2.14 4.74
C ILE A 18 -7.42 -1.53 5.57
N GLY A 19 -6.86 -2.29 6.51
CA GLY A 19 -5.93 -1.79 7.51
C GLY A 19 -6.66 -1.34 8.79
N PRO A 20 -6.13 -0.36 9.55
CA PRO A 20 -4.89 0.39 9.32
C PRO A 20 -3.63 -0.45 9.52
N TYR A 21 -2.54 -0.08 8.85
CA TYR A 21 -1.19 -0.58 9.09
C TYR A 21 -0.29 0.55 9.57
N PHE A 22 0.34 0.39 10.73
CA PHE A 22 1.25 1.38 11.29
C PHE A 22 2.70 1.00 10.97
N PHE A 23 3.44 1.94 10.38
CA PHE A 23 4.88 1.76 10.18
C PHE A 23 5.62 2.11 11.47
N GLU A 24 6.46 1.19 11.94
CA GLU A 24 7.32 1.40 13.11
C GLU A 24 8.44 2.42 12.85
N GLU A 25 8.87 2.52 11.60
CA GLU A 25 9.91 3.43 11.14
C GLU A 25 9.35 4.50 10.20
N THR A 26 10.15 5.54 9.94
CA THR A 26 9.83 6.54 8.91
C THR A 26 9.65 5.86 7.55
N LEU A 27 8.49 6.10 6.93
CA LEU A 27 8.13 5.50 5.66
C LEU A 27 9.11 5.91 4.54
N ASN A 28 9.60 4.92 3.81
CA ASN A 28 10.48 5.08 2.66
C ASN A 28 10.12 4.03 1.59
N GLY A 29 10.79 4.07 0.45
CA GLY A 29 10.48 3.16 -0.66
C GLY A 29 10.68 1.67 -0.35
N GLN A 30 11.68 1.33 0.47
CA GLN A 30 12.01 -0.07 0.78
C GLN A 30 11.01 -0.68 1.76
N ASN A 31 10.75 -0.01 2.89
CA ASN A 31 9.78 -0.52 3.86
C ASN A 31 8.35 -0.48 3.32
N TYR A 32 8.03 0.45 2.40
CA TYR A 32 6.76 0.42 1.69
C TYR A 32 6.63 -0.80 0.77
N VAL A 33 7.66 -1.13 -0.01
CA VAL A 33 7.64 -2.35 -0.86
C VAL A 33 7.56 -3.62 -0.04
N ARG A 34 8.26 -3.66 1.10
CA ARG A 34 8.16 -4.75 2.06
C ARG A 34 6.72 -4.91 2.56
N PHE A 35 6.09 -3.83 2.99
CA PHE A 35 4.67 -3.80 3.37
C PHE A 35 3.77 -4.32 2.23
N LEU A 36 3.95 -3.86 0.99
CA LEU A 36 3.15 -4.33 -0.16
C LEU A 36 3.29 -5.83 -0.42
N GLY A 37 4.48 -6.39 -0.21
CA GLY A 37 4.78 -7.80 -0.48
C GLY A 37 4.45 -8.75 0.67
N GLU A 38 4.60 -8.31 1.91
CA GLU A 38 4.49 -9.16 3.10
C GLU A 38 3.15 -8.96 3.83
N GLU A 39 2.69 -7.71 3.98
CA GLU A 39 1.61 -7.37 4.91
C GLU A 39 0.28 -7.09 4.20
N LEU A 40 0.32 -6.41 3.05
CA LEU A 40 -0.89 -6.03 2.32
C LEU A 40 -1.73 -7.25 1.92
N GLY A 41 -1.09 -8.37 1.60
CA GLY A 41 -1.78 -9.63 1.28
C GLY A 41 -2.66 -10.13 2.45
N HIS A 42 -2.16 -10.01 3.68
CA HIS A 42 -2.89 -10.38 4.89
C HIS A 42 -4.08 -9.44 5.14
N LEU A 43 -3.88 -8.14 4.96
CA LEU A 43 -4.96 -7.16 5.11
C LEU A 43 -6.11 -7.37 4.12
N LEU A 44 -5.81 -7.99 2.97
CA LEU A 44 -6.78 -8.26 1.91
C LEU A 44 -7.37 -9.68 1.98
N GLU A 45 -7.06 -10.48 3.01
CA GLU A 45 -7.48 -11.90 3.06
C GLU A 45 -9.00 -12.08 2.95
N ASN A 46 -9.74 -11.18 3.58
CA ASN A 46 -11.22 -11.18 3.62
C ASN A 46 -11.84 -10.57 2.35
N VAL A 47 -11.02 -9.98 1.48
CA VAL A 47 -11.48 -9.46 0.19
C VAL A 47 -11.63 -10.63 -0.79
N PRO A 48 -12.81 -10.80 -1.41
CA PRO A 48 -13.04 -11.86 -2.40
C PRO A 48 -11.94 -11.89 -3.46
N PHE A 49 -11.49 -13.11 -3.79
CA PHE A 49 -10.37 -13.32 -4.72
C PHE A 49 -10.58 -12.62 -6.08
N ILE A 50 -11.81 -12.67 -6.62
CA ILE A 50 -12.14 -12.02 -7.88
C ILE A 50 -11.97 -10.49 -7.83
N ILE A 51 -12.21 -9.86 -6.67
CA ILE A 51 -11.99 -8.43 -6.47
C ILE A 51 -10.48 -8.17 -6.42
N ARG A 52 -9.72 -8.94 -5.64
CA ARG A 52 -8.26 -8.80 -5.55
C ARG A 52 -7.55 -8.96 -6.89
N GLN A 53 -8.01 -9.88 -7.74
CA GLN A 53 -7.44 -10.07 -9.07
C GLN A 53 -7.80 -8.97 -10.07
N ASN A 54 -8.88 -8.22 -9.84
CA ASN A 54 -9.39 -7.23 -10.80
C ASN A 54 -9.27 -5.77 -10.33
N MET A 55 -8.91 -5.54 -9.08
CA MET A 55 -8.80 -4.20 -8.52
C MET A 55 -7.66 -3.39 -9.13
N TRP A 56 -7.86 -2.07 -9.13
CA TRP A 56 -6.82 -1.09 -9.39
C TRP A 56 -6.21 -0.63 -8.08
N PHE A 57 -4.88 -0.62 -7.99
CA PHE A 57 -4.19 -0.09 -6.82
C PHE A 57 -4.02 1.42 -6.97
N MET A 58 -4.58 2.21 -6.04
CA MET A 58 -4.48 3.66 -6.07
C MET A 58 -3.91 4.18 -4.75
N HIS A 59 -2.96 5.09 -4.83
CA HIS A 59 -2.33 5.73 -3.67
C HIS A 59 -2.07 7.21 -3.93
N ASP A 60 -1.89 7.98 -2.85
CA ASP A 60 -1.65 9.41 -2.93
C ASP A 60 -0.22 9.75 -3.35
N GLY A 61 0.10 11.04 -3.36
CA GLY A 61 1.38 11.55 -3.79
C GLY A 61 2.49 11.58 -2.73
N ALA A 62 2.47 10.74 -1.70
CA ALA A 62 3.55 10.75 -0.71
C ALA A 62 4.91 10.34 -1.31
N LEU A 63 6.00 10.98 -0.88
CA LEU A 63 7.34 10.79 -1.47
C LEU A 63 7.83 9.33 -1.45
N ALA A 64 7.50 8.56 -0.40
CA ALA A 64 7.89 7.17 -0.29
C ALA A 64 7.26 6.27 -1.37
N TYR A 65 6.04 6.63 -1.79
CA TYR A 65 5.26 5.93 -2.80
C TYR A 65 5.83 6.08 -4.21
N PHE A 66 6.61 7.15 -4.46
CA PHE A 66 7.22 7.47 -5.75
C PHE A 66 8.58 6.82 -5.98
N SER A 67 9.09 6.08 -4.99
CA SER A 67 10.37 5.40 -5.15
C SER A 67 10.34 4.49 -6.37
N ARG A 68 11.46 4.40 -7.08
CA ARG A 68 11.58 3.52 -8.26
C ARG A 68 11.27 2.07 -7.90
N VAL A 69 11.68 1.63 -6.70
CA VAL A 69 11.45 0.27 -6.21
C VAL A 69 9.95 0.01 -6.01
N ALA A 70 9.20 0.97 -5.48
CA ALA A 70 7.74 0.86 -5.34
C ALA A 70 7.04 0.74 -6.70
N ARG A 71 7.40 1.59 -7.67
CA ARG A 71 6.83 1.53 -9.02
C ARG A 71 7.16 0.23 -9.75
N ASP A 72 8.39 -0.25 -9.65
CA ASP A 72 8.81 -1.53 -10.22
C ASP A 72 8.04 -2.71 -9.59
N HIS A 73 7.82 -2.67 -8.27
CA HIS A 73 7.01 -3.66 -7.57
C HIS A 73 5.54 -3.61 -8.03
N LEU A 74 4.93 -2.42 -8.12
CA LEU A 74 3.54 -2.25 -8.53
C LEU A 74 3.31 -2.69 -9.99
N ASN A 75 4.24 -2.34 -10.89
CA ASN A 75 4.20 -2.78 -12.29
C ASN A 75 4.20 -4.31 -12.42
N ARG A 76 5.01 -5.01 -11.61
CA ARG A 76 5.12 -6.47 -11.63
C ARG A 76 3.89 -7.17 -11.03
N ASN A 77 3.39 -6.67 -9.90
CA ASN A 77 2.38 -7.38 -9.11
C ASN A 77 0.93 -6.98 -9.43
N TYR A 78 0.70 -5.80 -10.00
CA TYR A 78 -0.64 -5.30 -10.32
C TYR A 78 -0.91 -5.24 -11.83
N SER A 79 -0.08 -5.86 -12.66
CA SER A 79 -0.29 -5.92 -14.13
C SER A 79 -0.50 -4.55 -14.77
N GLN A 80 0.25 -3.53 -14.30
CA GLN A 80 0.10 -2.12 -14.71
C GLN A 80 -1.27 -1.48 -14.37
N ARG A 81 -2.08 -2.11 -13.51
CA ARG A 81 -3.34 -1.55 -12.98
C ARG A 81 -3.10 -0.85 -11.66
N TRP A 82 -2.28 0.19 -11.70
CA TRP A 82 -2.10 1.07 -10.56
C TRP A 82 -2.09 2.53 -11.00
N ILE A 83 -2.59 3.42 -10.14
CA ILE A 83 -2.68 4.85 -10.37
C ILE A 83 -1.93 5.55 -9.25
N GLY A 84 -0.93 6.33 -9.63
CA GLY A 84 -0.05 7.09 -8.75
C GLY A 84 0.93 7.87 -9.62
N ARG A 85 1.69 8.78 -9.00
CA ARG A 85 2.69 9.58 -9.73
C ARG A 85 4.09 8.96 -9.74
#